data_AF-A0AAD7IC52-F1
#
_entry.id   AF-A0AAD7IC52-F1
#
_cell.length_a   1.000
_cell.length_b   1.000
_cell.length_c   1.000
_cell.angle_alpha   90.00
_cell.angle_beta   90.00
_cell.angle_gamma   90.00
#
_symmetry.space_group_name_H-M   'P 1'
#
loop_
_entity.id
_entity.type
_entity.pdbx_description
1 polymer ?
#
loop_
_entity_poly.entity_id
_entity_poly.type
_entity_poly.pdbx_seq_one_letter_code
_entity_poly.pdbx_strand_id
1 'polypeptide(L)'
;MSGKSKAKGISASSFLDLKAELSKQEDEFTRNKAAGKSKFIVGGVKRPDKKPTIWTRQNKGVSSRASRDIELEAISNPTLESARAALERKAKIYEKLQRGQTGGLNDKQYESLLVDFDSKPMSNDFEYDSEDLDESMEVARPPVDDDDPIVEYEDEFGRMRTGRRSEVPRDLVRPTEEDGYDEDEDLVIRNPVGHFPVYKPSAERVTQIEKEHSDANNPLGVHYDAAAEVRAKGAGFYQFSKDEETRKAQMDELKAARGETEKTRKETGALDVLPGEVEGMQNPSASSGRSRAMEKRKREFEERRKMVDAKRRKLAAGQDSASTPAPAESTIFTVVATDPFAALEMASTSTGTNKGKGKTENDADKFLAQLEQDLLSGKRK
;
A
#
# COMPACT_ATOMS: atom_id res chain seq x y z
N MET A 1 -29.53 14.32 70.48
CA MET A 1 -28.23 15.02 70.37
C MET A 1 -27.60 14.66 69.03
N SER A 2 -27.30 15.66 68.20
CA SER A 2 -26.76 15.50 66.85
C SER A 2 -25.27 15.14 66.93
N GLY A 3 -24.90 13.94 66.46
CA GLY A 3 -23.51 13.58 66.17
C GLY A 3 -23.24 13.75 64.68
N LYS A 4 -22.84 14.95 64.25
CA LYS A 4 -22.31 15.19 62.90
C LYS A 4 -21.02 14.39 62.72
N SER A 5 -21.04 13.32 61.93
CA SER A 5 -19.82 12.63 61.48
C SER A 5 -19.08 13.52 60.49
N LYS A 6 -17.98 14.12 60.94
CA LYS A 6 -17.03 14.88 60.11
C LYS A 6 -16.59 14.02 58.92
N ALA A 7 -16.61 14.60 57.73
CA ALA A 7 -16.03 14.01 56.53
C ALA A 7 -14.55 13.68 56.81
N LYS A 8 -14.27 12.38 57.02
CA LYS A 8 -12.92 11.87 57.22
C LYS A 8 -12.29 11.84 55.82
N GLY A 9 -11.18 12.56 55.64
CA GLY A 9 -10.49 12.65 54.36
C GLY A 9 -10.29 11.27 53.73
N ILE A 10 -10.51 11.17 52.44
CA ILE A 10 -10.34 9.95 51.65
C ILE A 10 -8.84 9.67 51.58
N SER A 11 -8.32 8.95 52.58
CA SER A 11 -6.94 8.46 52.59
C SER A 11 -6.86 7.16 51.77
N ALA A 12 -5.68 6.89 51.20
CA ALA A 12 -5.43 5.65 50.46
C ALA A 12 -5.78 4.38 51.27
N SER A 13 -5.68 4.44 52.61
CA SER A 13 -6.10 3.37 53.51
C SER A 13 -7.61 3.10 53.50
N SER A 14 -8.45 4.13 53.40
CA SER A 14 -9.91 3.98 53.31
C SER A 14 -10.34 3.38 51.97
N PHE A 15 -9.59 3.67 50.89
CA PHE A 15 -9.82 3.04 49.59
C PHE A 15 -9.43 1.55 49.60
N LEU A 16 -8.35 1.21 50.28
CA LEU A 16 -7.94 -0.19 50.48
C LEU A 16 -8.95 -0.97 51.34
N ASP A 17 -9.52 -0.35 52.37
CA ASP A 17 -10.54 -0.96 53.22
C ASP A 17 -11.85 -1.20 52.46
N LEU A 18 -12.30 -0.20 51.67
CA LEU A 18 -13.45 -0.36 50.78
C LEU A 18 -13.21 -1.45 49.73
N LYS A 19 -12.00 -1.50 49.14
CA LYS A 19 -11.63 -2.56 48.20
C LYS A 19 -11.61 -3.94 48.86
N ALA A 20 -11.15 -4.03 50.11
CA ALA A 20 -11.19 -5.27 50.88
C ALA A 20 -12.64 -5.70 51.17
N GLU A 21 -13.50 -4.77 51.57
CA GLU A 21 -14.91 -5.04 51.84
C GLU A 21 -15.68 -5.44 50.57
N LEU A 22 -15.43 -4.78 49.43
CA LEU A 22 -15.96 -5.19 48.13
C LEU A 22 -15.49 -6.58 47.74
N SER A 23 -14.19 -6.88 47.86
CA SER A 23 -13.66 -8.21 47.53
C SER A 23 -14.26 -9.31 48.40
N LYS A 24 -14.54 -9.01 49.68
CA LYS A 24 -15.21 -9.94 50.59
C LYS A 24 -16.66 -10.17 50.18
N GLN A 25 -17.39 -9.12 49.78
CA GLN A 25 -18.76 -9.27 49.28
C GLN A 25 -18.83 -10.01 47.94
N GLU A 26 -17.84 -9.82 47.07
CA GLU A 26 -17.71 -10.52 45.80
C GLU A 26 -17.44 -12.01 46.02
N ASP A 27 -16.51 -12.35 46.91
CA ASP A 27 -16.26 -13.73 47.36
C ASP A 27 -17.51 -14.37 47.97
N GLU A 28 -18.25 -13.63 48.79
CA GLU A 28 -19.51 -14.10 49.34
C GLU A 28 -20.57 -14.29 48.24
N PHE A 29 -20.61 -13.42 47.23
CA PHE A 29 -21.53 -13.52 46.10
C PHE A 29 -21.21 -14.72 45.20
N THR A 30 -19.94 -14.94 44.87
CA THR A 30 -19.48 -16.08 44.07
C THR A 30 -19.70 -17.40 44.81
N ARG A 31 -19.40 -17.47 46.11
CA ARG A 31 -19.73 -18.63 46.96
C ARG A 31 -21.22 -18.89 47.02
N ASN A 32 -22.05 -17.86 47.17
CA ASN A 32 -23.50 -18.00 47.19
C ASN A 32 -24.06 -18.41 45.83
N LYS A 33 -23.49 -17.92 44.73
CA LYS A 33 -23.84 -18.29 43.35
C LYS A 33 -23.45 -19.74 43.05
N ALA A 34 -22.27 -20.18 43.44
CA ALA A 34 -21.81 -21.57 43.33
C ALA A 34 -22.63 -22.53 44.21
N ALA A 35 -23.06 -22.09 45.39
CA ALA A 35 -23.97 -22.83 46.26
C ALA A 35 -25.43 -22.82 45.79
N GLY A 36 -25.74 -22.29 44.59
CA GLY A 36 -27.10 -22.21 44.04
C GLY A 36 -28.03 -21.22 44.77
N LYS A 37 -27.54 -20.53 45.81
CA LYS A 37 -28.27 -19.50 46.57
C LYS A 37 -28.21 -18.16 45.84
N SER A 38 -28.65 -18.15 44.57
CA SER A 38 -28.75 -16.90 43.83
C SER A 38 -29.85 -16.04 44.46
N LYS A 39 -29.47 -14.95 45.12
CA LYS A 39 -30.41 -13.92 45.60
C LYS A 39 -30.84 -13.06 44.41
N PHE A 40 -31.51 -13.63 43.41
CA PHE A 40 -32.26 -12.81 42.46
C PHE A 40 -33.51 -12.28 43.16
N ILE A 41 -33.34 -11.14 43.84
CA ILE A 41 -34.47 -10.33 44.32
C ILE A 41 -34.95 -9.52 43.12
N VAL A 42 -35.82 -10.11 42.30
CA VAL A 42 -36.73 -9.32 41.45
C VAL A 42 -38.03 -9.19 42.26
N GLY A 43 -38.24 -8.02 42.89
CA GLY A 43 -39.50 -7.71 43.58
C GLY A 43 -39.68 -8.27 45.00
N GLY A 44 -38.60 -8.46 45.78
CA GLY A 44 -38.70 -8.63 47.24
C GLY A 44 -39.12 -10.00 47.78
N VAL A 45 -39.45 -10.99 46.95
CA VAL A 45 -39.92 -12.31 47.42
C VAL A 45 -39.05 -13.45 46.86
N LYS A 46 -38.41 -14.21 47.75
CA LYS A 46 -37.67 -15.44 47.40
C LYS A 46 -38.66 -16.49 46.87
N ARG A 47 -38.59 -16.83 45.58
CA ARG A 47 -39.33 -17.96 45.01
C ARG A 47 -38.36 -19.13 44.79
N PRO A 48 -38.66 -20.34 45.26
CA PRO A 48 -37.80 -21.50 45.04
C PRO A 48 -37.89 -21.95 43.58
N ASP A 49 -36.71 -22.20 43.00
CA ASP A 49 -36.40 -23.12 41.90
C ASP A 49 -37.43 -23.20 40.76
N LYS A 50 -37.62 -22.10 40.03
CA LYS A 50 -38.23 -22.20 38.70
C LYS A 50 -37.17 -22.60 37.69
N LYS A 51 -37.41 -23.75 37.05
CA LYS A 51 -36.66 -24.22 35.87
C LYS A 51 -36.47 -23.05 34.89
N PRO A 52 -35.27 -22.86 34.31
CA PRO A 52 -34.99 -21.73 33.44
C PRO A 52 -36.03 -21.65 32.33
N THR A 53 -36.63 -20.47 32.15
CA THR A 53 -37.61 -20.18 31.10
C THR A 53 -37.00 -20.51 29.73
N ILE A 54 -37.83 -20.89 28.75
CA ILE A 54 -37.39 -21.31 27.40
C ILE A 54 -36.45 -20.26 26.76
N TRP A 55 -36.66 -18.96 27.03
CA TRP A 55 -35.78 -17.86 26.59
C TRP A 55 -34.41 -17.81 27.25
N THR A 56 -34.24 -18.41 28.43
CA THR A 56 -32.95 -18.49 29.15
C THR A 56 -32.17 -19.76 28.80
N ARG A 57 -32.76 -20.66 27.99
CA ARG A 57 -32.12 -21.90 27.57
C ARG A 57 -31.12 -21.61 26.45
N GLN A 58 -29.83 -21.61 26.77
CA GLN A 58 -28.78 -21.46 25.76
C GLN A 58 -28.85 -22.60 24.73
N ASN A 59 -28.56 -22.28 23.46
CA ASN A 59 -28.49 -23.26 22.39
C ASN A 59 -27.36 -24.27 22.67
N LYS A 60 -27.61 -25.55 22.35
CA LYS A 60 -26.64 -26.63 22.58
C LYS A 60 -25.34 -26.31 21.83
N GLY A 61 -24.22 -26.36 22.56
CA GLY A 61 -22.88 -26.13 22.02
C GLY A 61 -22.49 -24.66 21.79
N VAL A 62 -23.24 -23.70 22.34
CA VAL A 62 -22.79 -22.28 22.36
C VAL A 62 -21.63 -22.09 23.33
N SER A 63 -21.70 -22.66 24.53
CA SER A 63 -20.60 -22.60 25.50
C SER A 63 -19.32 -23.25 24.98
N SER A 64 -19.42 -24.41 24.32
CA SER A 64 -18.29 -25.09 23.70
C SER A 64 -17.74 -24.39 22.46
N ARG A 65 -18.52 -23.52 21.81
CA ARG A 65 -18.02 -22.66 20.72
C ARG A 65 -17.30 -21.46 21.30
N ALA A 66 -17.93 -20.77 22.24
CA ALA A 66 -17.33 -19.65 22.95
C ALA A 66 -16.00 -20.04 23.64
N SER A 67 -15.91 -21.21 24.28
CA SER A 67 -14.65 -21.66 24.89
C SER A 67 -13.55 -21.89 23.86
N ARG A 68 -13.91 -22.44 22.69
CA ARG A 68 -12.96 -22.68 21.59
C ARG A 68 -12.51 -21.36 20.94
N ASP A 69 -13.41 -20.40 20.80
CA ASP A 69 -13.09 -19.08 20.27
C ASP A 69 -12.12 -18.36 21.22
N ILE A 70 -12.34 -18.44 22.54
CA ILE A 70 -11.43 -17.90 23.57
C ILE A 70 -10.06 -18.61 23.54
N GLU A 71 -10.03 -19.94 23.38
CA GLU A 71 -8.77 -20.69 23.26
C GLU A 71 -7.99 -20.28 22.00
N LEU A 72 -8.66 -20.10 20.86
CA LEU A 72 -8.04 -19.64 19.62
C LEU A 72 -7.50 -18.21 19.75
N GLU A 73 -8.25 -17.31 20.40
CA GLU A 73 -7.80 -15.96 20.69
C GLU A 73 -6.58 -15.94 21.62
N ALA A 74 -6.56 -16.79 22.66
CA ALA A 74 -5.43 -16.93 23.58
C ALA A 74 -4.18 -17.50 22.92
N ILE A 75 -4.33 -18.38 21.92
CA ILE A 75 -3.21 -18.88 21.10
C ILE A 75 -2.71 -17.79 20.15
N SER A 76 -3.60 -16.95 19.64
CA SER A 76 -3.27 -15.90 18.67
C SER A 76 -2.56 -14.70 19.28
N ASN A 77 -2.85 -14.38 20.55
CA ASN A 77 -2.19 -13.29 21.25
C ASN A 77 -0.88 -13.81 21.85
N PRO A 78 0.28 -13.23 21.50
CA PRO A 78 1.53 -13.60 22.14
C PRO A 78 1.39 -13.37 23.64
N THR A 79 1.38 -14.45 24.42
CA THR A 79 1.32 -14.37 25.88
C THR A 79 2.50 -13.53 26.37
N LEU A 80 2.32 -12.77 27.46
CA LEU A 80 3.40 -11.93 28.02
C LEU A 80 4.69 -12.74 28.27
N GLU A 81 4.54 -14.03 28.63
CA GLU A 81 5.66 -14.97 28.79
C GLU A 81 6.39 -15.21 27.45
N SER A 82 5.67 -15.40 26.34
CA SER A 82 6.29 -15.58 25.01
C SER A 82 7.05 -14.33 24.55
N ALA A 83 6.47 -13.14 24.75
CA ALA A 83 7.10 -11.87 24.42
C ALA A 83 8.38 -11.64 25.26
N ARG A 84 8.32 -11.94 26.56
CA ARG A 84 9.47 -11.86 27.47
C ARG A 84 10.58 -12.83 27.04
N ALA A 85 10.26 -14.07 26.75
CA ALA A 85 11.23 -15.05 26.26
C ALA A 85 11.88 -14.62 24.94
N ALA A 86 11.12 -13.99 24.03
CA ALA A 86 11.67 -13.44 22.80
C ALA A 86 12.62 -12.25 23.06
N LEU A 87 12.26 -11.33 23.96
CA LEU A 87 13.13 -10.22 24.35
C LEU A 87 14.42 -10.69 25.02
N GLU A 88 14.34 -11.68 25.93
CA GLU A 88 15.53 -12.25 26.57
C GLU A 88 16.46 -12.93 25.56
N ARG A 89 15.92 -13.60 24.55
CA ARG A 89 16.72 -14.15 23.44
C ARG A 89 17.41 -13.05 22.64
N LYS A 90 16.68 -11.99 22.26
CA LYS A 90 17.24 -10.84 21.54
C LYS A 90 18.33 -10.12 22.34
N ALA A 91 18.11 -9.90 23.64
CA ALA A 91 19.10 -9.29 24.53
C ALA A 91 20.40 -10.11 24.61
N LYS A 92 20.29 -11.44 24.73
CA LYS A 92 21.46 -12.34 24.71
C LYS A 92 22.24 -12.28 23.40
N ILE A 93 21.55 -12.16 22.25
CA ILE A 93 22.21 -12.02 20.95
C ILE A 93 22.89 -10.66 20.87
N TYR A 94 22.21 -9.58 21.26
CA TYR A 94 22.76 -8.22 21.27
C TYR A 94 24.02 -8.10 22.13
N GLU A 95 24.02 -8.64 23.36
CA GLU A 95 25.22 -8.65 24.21
C GLU A 95 26.40 -9.40 23.59
N LYS A 96 26.13 -10.45 22.81
CA LYS A 96 27.18 -11.19 22.09
C LYS A 96 27.75 -10.34 20.96
N LEU A 97 26.87 -9.72 20.16
CA LEU A 97 27.26 -8.82 19.07
C LEU A 97 28.07 -7.64 19.60
N GLN A 98 27.63 -7.01 20.69
CA GLN A 98 28.34 -5.91 21.34
C GLN A 98 29.73 -6.31 21.90
N ARG A 99 29.91 -7.58 22.29
CA ARG A 99 31.22 -8.12 22.70
C ARG A 99 32.11 -8.51 21.50
N GLY A 100 31.67 -8.28 20.26
CA GLY A 100 32.37 -8.69 19.04
C GLY A 100 32.23 -10.17 18.69
N GLN A 101 31.21 -10.86 19.24
CA GLN A 101 30.89 -12.25 18.86
C GLN A 101 29.75 -12.26 17.85
N THR A 102 29.78 -13.18 16.88
CA THR A 102 28.78 -13.27 15.80
C THR A 102 27.33 -13.54 16.25
N GLY A 103 27.11 -13.87 17.53
CA GLY A 103 25.76 -14.06 18.07
C GLY A 103 24.99 -15.26 17.49
N GLY A 104 25.62 -16.07 16.63
CA GLY A 104 24.99 -17.16 15.87
C GLY A 104 24.41 -16.73 14.50
N LEU A 105 24.72 -15.52 14.03
CA LEU A 105 24.38 -15.05 12.69
C LEU A 105 25.49 -15.45 11.69
N ASN A 106 25.09 -15.67 10.43
CA ASN A 106 26.01 -15.80 9.31
C ASN A 106 26.59 -14.41 8.94
N ASP A 107 27.76 -14.36 8.31
CA ASP A 107 28.44 -13.11 7.92
C ASP A 107 27.52 -12.21 7.07
N LYS A 108 26.80 -12.78 6.09
CA LYS A 108 25.81 -12.04 5.29
C LYS A 108 24.64 -11.49 6.12
N GLN A 109 24.23 -12.22 7.16
CA GLN A 109 23.18 -11.78 8.07
C GLN A 109 23.67 -10.67 8.97
N TYR A 110 24.92 -10.77 9.41
CA TYR A 110 25.60 -9.75 10.19
C TYR A 110 25.79 -8.45 9.40
N GLU A 111 26.28 -8.52 8.16
CA GLU A 111 26.43 -7.37 7.27
C GLU A 111 25.09 -6.70 6.92
N SER A 112 23.99 -7.46 6.91
CA SER A 112 22.64 -6.91 6.68
C SER A 112 22.03 -6.22 7.91
N LEU A 113 22.68 -6.28 9.07
CA LEU A 113 22.22 -5.56 10.25
C LEU A 113 22.39 -4.06 10.02
N LEU A 114 21.41 -3.29 10.49
CA LEU A 114 21.43 -1.83 10.40
C LEU A 114 22.40 -1.17 11.40
N VAL A 115 22.89 -1.96 12.36
CA VAL A 115 23.81 -1.51 13.41
C VAL A 115 25.17 -2.14 13.15
N ASP A 116 26.18 -1.31 12.98
CA ASP A 116 27.57 -1.75 12.89
C ASP A 116 28.13 -1.94 14.30
N PHE A 117 28.25 -3.18 14.75
CA PHE A 117 28.76 -3.54 16.07
C PHE A 117 30.29 -3.52 16.15
N ASP A 118 30.99 -3.56 15.01
CA ASP A 118 32.45 -3.52 14.94
C ASP A 118 32.98 -2.10 14.82
N SER A 119 32.13 -1.15 14.43
CA SER A 119 32.42 0.26 14.61
C SER A 119 32.72 0.50 16.09
N LYS A 120 34.00 0.80 16.34
CA LYS A 120 34.52 1.13 17.67
C LYS A 120 33.55 2.15 18.28
N PRO A 121 33.12 2.01 19.55
CA PRO A 121 32.34 3.04 20.22
C PRO A 121 33.23 4.26 20.47
N MET A 122 33.65 4.92 19.39
CA MET A 122 34.01 6.32 19.39
C MET A 122 32.74 7.00 19.92
N SER A 123 32.83 7.77 20.99
CA SER A 123 31.72 8.53 21.56
C SER A 123 30.66 7.77 22.38
N ASN A 124 31.04 7.05 23.44
CA ASN A 124 30.28 7.29 24.68
C ASN A 124 30.64 8.66 25.30
N ASP A 125 31.71 9.26 24.77
CA ASP A 125 31.98 10.68 24.77
C ASP A 125 31.15 11.33 23.64
N PHE A 126 29.84 11.54 23.86
CA PHE A 126 29.21 12.73 23.28
C PHE A 126 29.91 13.94 23.92
N GLU A 127 31.16 14.15 23.55
CA GLU A 127 31.94 15.31 23.90
C GLU A 127 31.23 16.47 23.23
N TYR A 128 30.75 17.37 24.07
CA TYR A 128 30.10 18.62 23.69
C TYR A 128 30.81 19.21 22.49
N ASP A 129 30.12 19.27 21.36
CA ASP A 129 30.54 20.07 20.21
C ASP A 129 30.62 21.52 20.72
N SER A 130 31.83 21.94 21.08
CA SER A 130 32.09 23.27 21.57
C SER A 130 32.02 24.20 20.37
N GLU A 131 30.83 24.73 20.10
CA GLU A 131 30.52 25.78 19.13
C GLU A 131 31.27 27.12 19.40
N ASP A 132 32.28 27.13 20.28
CA ASP A 132 32.99 28.32 20.78
C ASP A 132 34.33 28.58 20.06
N LEU A 133 34.60 27.93 18.92
CA LEU A 133 35.73 28.30 18.08
C LEU A 133 35.37 29.54 17.25
N ASP A 134 35.89 30.66 17.75
CA ASP A 134 35.97 32.03 17.23
C ASP A 134 36.39 32.20 15.75
N GLU A 135 35.72 31.62 14.75
CA GLU A 135 36.14 31.73 13.33
C GLU A 135 36.13 33.18 12.78
N SER A 136 35.58 34.17 13.52
CA SER A 136 35.57 35.57 13.08
C SER A 136 36.87 36.35 13.38
N MET A 137 37.86 35.76 14.08
CA MET A 137 39.14 36.44 14.36
C MET A 137 40.11 36.47 13.17
N GLU A 138 39.89 35.65 12.14
CA GLU A 138 40.70 35.68 10.92
C GLU A 138 40.04 36.56 9.85
N VAL A 139 40.34 37.86 9.88
CA VAL A 139 40.01 38.76 8.75
C VAL A 139 40.86 38.33 7.55
N ALA A 140 40.24 37.64 6.61
CA ALA A 140 40.84 37.30 5.33
C ALA A 140 41.37 38.58 4.67
N ARG A 141 42.70 38.71 4.59
CA ARG A 141 43.33 39.78 3.81
C ARG A 141 43.22 39.40 2.34
N PRO A 142 42.59 40.24 1.49
CA PRO A 142 42.53 39.94 0.06
C PRO A 142 43.96 39.88 -0.50
N PRO A 143 44.24 38.93 -1.41
CA PRO A 143 45.53 38.86 -2.07
C PRO A 143 45.79 40.20 -2.79
N VAL A 144 46.96 40.78 -2.54
CA VAL A 144 47.41 41.96 -3.29
C VAL A 144 47.88 41.42 -4.64
N ASP A 145 47.00 41.42 -5.63
CA ASP A 145 47.40 41.13 -7.01
C ASP A 145 48.20 42.33 -7.54
N ASP A 146 49.48 42.09 -7.79
CA ASP A 146 50.42 43.07 -8.37
C ASP A 146 50.16 43.28 -9.88
N ASP A 147 49.33 42.44 -10.50
CA ASP A 147 48.98 42.46 -11.93
C ASP A 147 47.70 43.27 -12.26
N ASP A 148 47.13 44.02 -11.31
CA ASP A 148 45.89 44.79 -11.54
C ASP A 148 46.15 46.13 -12.27
N PRO A 149 45.68 46.32 -13.52
CA PRO A 149 45.93 47.54 -14.28
C PRO A 149 45.17 48.75 -13.70
N ILE A 150 45.83 49.91 -13.71
CA ILE A 150 45.20 51.19 -13.35
C ILE A 150 44.38 51.66 -14.54
N VAL A 151 43.06 51.79 -14.36
CA VAL A 151 42.10 52.17 -15.39
C VAL A 151 41.50 53.55 -15.08
N GLU A 152 41.29 54.35 -16.12
CA GLU A 152 40.57 55.61 -16.06
C GLU A 152 39.06 55.34 -16.16
N TYR A 153 38.31 55.75 -15.15
CA TYR A 153 36.85 55.66 -15.12
C TYR A 153 36.22 57.03 -14.86
N GLU A 154 34.98 57.19 -15.30
CA GLU A 154 34.18 58.38 -15.05
C GLU A 154 33.36 58.16 -13.78
N ASP A 155 33.62 58.98 -12.75
CA ASP A 155 32.85 58.99 -11.50
C ASP A 155 31.42 59.50 -11.77
N GLU A 156 30.49 59.25 -10.85
CA GLU A 156 29.06 59.61 -10.95
C GLU A 156 28.83 61.12 -11.21
N PHE A 157 29.83 61.94 -10.89
CA PHE A 157 29.86 63.38 -11.11
C PHE A 157 30.48 63.81 -12.45
N GLY A 158 30.73 62.87 -13.38
CA GLY A 158 31.31 63.12 -14.70
C GLY A 158 32.79 63.51 -14.68
N ARG A 159 33.51 63.17 -13.61
CA ARG A 159 34.94 63.47 -13.45
C ARG A 159 35.76 62.23 -13.73
N MET A 160 36.79 62.37 -14.54
CA MET A 160 37.74 61.28 -14.78
C MET A 160 38.60 61.05 -13.54
N ARG A 161 38.54 59.84 -12.99
CA ARG A 161 39.39 59.36 -11.88
C ARG A 161 40.17 58.13 -12.34
N THR A 162 41.38 57.97 -11.81
CA THR A 162 42.19 56.76 -11.99
C THR A 162 42.11 55.87 -10.75
N GLY A 163 41.93 54.57 -10.94
CA GLY A 163 41.92 53.57 -9.89
C GLY A 163 42.32 52.20 -10.44
N ARG A 164 42.68 51.26 -9.55
CA ARG A 164 42.91 49.86 -9.96
C ARG A 164 41.60 49.25 -10.45
N ARG A 165 41.62 48.43 -11.51
CA ARG A 165 40.39 47.90 -12.14
C ARG A 165 39.51 47.13 -11.15
N SER A 166 40.09 46.42 -10.17
CA SER A 166 39.33 45.72 -9.11
C SER A 166 38.59 46.65 -8.14
N GLU A 167 39.07 47.88 -7.95
CA GLU A 167 38.48 48.87 -7.03
C GLU A 167 37.45 49.77 -7.73
N VAL A 168 37.40 49.75 -9.08
CA VAL A 168 36.40 50.50 -9.85
C VAL A 168 35.07 49.76 -9.79
N PRO A 169 33.95 50.44 -9.41
CA PRO A 169 32.63 49.84 -9.47
C PRO A 169 32.33 49.27 -10.86
N ARG A 170 31.83 48.03 -10.91
CA ARG A 170 31.60 47.27 -12.16
C ARG A 170 30.81 48.04 -13.21
N ASP A 171 29.85 48.85 -12.76
CA ASP A 171 28.97 49.63 -13.64
C ASP A 171 29.69 50.82 -14.32
N LEU A 172 30.83 51.27 -13.76
CA LEU A 172 31.66 52.36 -14.28
C LEU A 172 32.84 51.86 -15.13
N VAL A 173 33.11 50.56 -15.11
CA VAL A 173 34.10 49.94 -15.98
C VAL A 173 33.54 49.95 -17.40
N ARG A 174 34.23 50.63 -18.31
CA ARG A 174 33.87 50.60 -19.73
C ARG A 174 33.95 49.14 -20.22
N PRO A 175 32.89 48.59 -20.85
CA PRO A 175 32.97 47.28 -21.48
C PRO A 175 34.06 47.36 -22.54
N THR A 176 35.11 46.58 -22.37
CA THR A 176 36.12 46.38 -23.40
C THR A 176 35.45 45.58 -24.51
N GLU A 177 35.69 45.90 -25.79
CA GLU A 177 35.07 45.19 -26.94
C GLU A 177 35.41 43.68 -27.01
N GLU A 178 36.26 43.21 -26.09
CA GLU A 178 36.64 41.81 -25.87
C GLU A 178 35.62 41.00 -25.03
N ASP A 179 34.71 41.66 -24.30
CA ASP A 179 33.69 41.00 -23.45
C ASP A 179 32.41 40.59 -24.23
N GLY A 180 32.44 40.67 -25.57
CA GLY A 180 31.30 40.42 -26.46
C GLY A 180 31.09 38.95 -26.88
N TYR A 181 31.91 38.04 -26.37
CA TYR A 181 31.71 36.60 -26.51
C TYR A 181 31.40 36.04 -25.12
N ASP A 182 30.12 35.86 -24.80
CA ASP A 182 29.73 35.00 -23.68
C ASP A 182 30.23 33.59 -24.02
N GLU A 183 31.43 33.21 -23.54
CA GLU A 183 31.98 31.84 -23.66
C GLU A 183 30.99 30.77 -23.13
N ASP A 184 30.03 31.20 -22.31
CA ASP A 184 28.96 30.38 -21.75
C ASP A 184 27.76 30.14 -22.70
N GLU A 185 27.61 30.87 -23.81
CA GLU A 185 26.51 30.63 -24.77
C GLU A 185 26.65 29.28 -25.49
N ASP A 186 27.88 28.84 -25.77
CA ASP A 186 28.18 27.53 -26.37
C ASP A 186 28.04 26.36 -25.36
N LEU A 187 28.03 26.66 -24.05
CA LEU A 187 27.81 25.70 -22.97
C LEU A 187 26.31 25.47 -22.67
N VAL A 188 25.41 26.26 -23.26
CA VAL A 188 23.96 26.04 -23.15
C VAL A 188 23.55 24.88 -24.05
N ILE A 189 23.53 23.67 -23.48
CA ILE A 189 22.98 22.47 -24.13
C ILE A 189 21.46 22.66 -24.32
N ARG A 190 21.07 23.22 -25.46
CA ARG A 190 19.66 23.28 -25.88
C ARG A 190 19.22 21.89 -26.32
N ASN A 191 18.77 21.07 -25.37
CA ASN A 191 18.15 19.80 -25.71
C ASN A 191 16.99 20.03 -26.68
N PRO A 192 16.92 19.28 -27.80
CA PRO A 192 15.84 19.44 -28.76
C PRO A 192 14.51 19.15 -28.08
N VAL A 193 13.51 19.98 -28.37
CA VAL A 193 12.15 19.85 -27.82
C VAL A 193 11.63 18.45 -28.13
N GLY A 194 11.44 17.63 -27.10
CA GLY A 194 11.00 16.23 -27.23
C GLY A 194 12.06 15.15 -26.97
N HIS A 195 13.32 15.50 -26.66
CA HIS A 195 14.32 14.52 -26.25
C HIS A 195 14.29 14.29 -24.74
N PHE A 196 13.35 13.45 -24.29
CA PHE A 196 13.38 12.86 -22.95
C PHE A 196 14.04 11.47 -23.04
N PRO A 197 15.31 11.30 -22.65
CA PRO A 197 15.96 10.01 -22.67
C PRO A 197 15.28 9.06 -21.67
N VAL A 198 14.49 8.13 -22.19
CA VAL A 198 13.92 7.04 -21.37
C VAL A 198 15.04 6.06 -21.06
N TYR A 199 15.42 5.96 -19.79
CA TYR A 199 16.42 4.98 -19.35
C TYR A 199 15.96 3.57 -19.68
N LYS A 200 16.72 2.88 -20.53
CA LYS A 200 16.56 1.46 -20.84
C LYS A 200 17.75 0.72 -20.22
N PRO A 201 17.57 0.04 -19.07
CA PRO A 201 18.63 -0.73 -18.45
C PRO A 201 19.21 -1.74 -19.46
N SER A 202 20.54 -1.89 -19.49
CA SER A 202 21.17 -2.96 -20.26
C SER A 202 20.73 -4.33 -19.74
N ALA A 203 20.73 -5.35 -20.59
CA ALA A 203 20.37 -6.71 -20.17
C ALA A 203 21.26 -7.22 -19.02
N GLU A 204 22.54 -6.84 -19.02
CA GLU A 204 23.47 -7.13 -17.93
C GLU A 204 23.04 -6.45 -16.63
N ARG A 205 22.59 -5.19 -16.68
CA ARG A 205 22.11 -4.48 -15.49
C ARG A 205 20.83 -5.11 -14.95
N VAL A 206 19.90 -5.53 -15.81
CA VAL A 206 18.67 -6.23 -15.38
C VAL A 206 19.01 -7.54 -14.67
N THR A 207 19.87 -8.38 -15.27
CA THR A 207 20.25 -9.66 -14.66
C THR A 207 21.04 -9.46 -13.36
N GLN A 208 21.85 -8.41 -13.27
CA GLN A 208 22.52 -8.04 -12.03
C GLN A 208 21.52 -7.66 -10.93
N ILE A 209 20.53 -6.81 -11.23
CA ILE A 209 19.48 -6.42 -10.27
C ILE A 209 18.66 -7.65 -9.84
N GLU A 210 18.28 -8.52 -10.78
CA GLU A 210 17.57 -9.77 -10.47
C GLU A 210 18.39 -10.68 -9.55
N LYS A 211 19.70 -10.76 -9.76
CA LYS A 211 20.60 -11.53 -8.91
C LYS A 211 20.73 -10.89 -7.53
N GLU A 212 20.99 -9.59 -7.46
CA GLU A 212 21.09 -8.82 -6.21
C GLU A 212 19.83 -8.96 -5.35
N HIS A 213 18.65 -8.86 -5.96
CA HIS A 213 17.36 -8.97 -5.27
C HIS A 213 16.75 -10.38 -5.26
N SER A 214 17.51 -11.40 -5.65
CA SER A 214 17.02 -12.79 -5.58
C SER A 214 16.81 -13.22 -4.13
N ASP A 215 15.83 -14.10 -3.89
CA ASP A 215 15.56 -14.64 -2.54
C ASP A 215 16.81 -15.29 -1.91
N ALA A 216 17.71 -15.84 -2.73
CA ALA A 216 18.99 -16.40 -2.28
C ALA A 216 19.95 -15.37 -1.68
N ASN A 217 19.79 -14.09 -2.03
CA ASN A 217 20.55 -12.95 -1.50
C ASN A 217 19.77 -12.13 -0.47
N ASN A 218 18.62 -12.62 0.02
CA ASN A 218 17.94 -12.04 1.18
C ASN A 218 18.38 -12.76 2.47
N PRO A 219 19.48 -12.34 3.13
CA PRO A 219 20.08 -13.11 4.23
C PRO A 219 19.16 -13.25 5.46
N LEU A 220 18.22 -12.32 5.64
CA LEU A 220 17.31 -12.30 6.78
C LEU A 220 16.00 -13.05 6.53
N GLY A 221 15.69 -13.42 5.27
CA GLY A 221 14.41 -14.06 4.90
C GLY A 221 13.18 -13.22 5.28
N VAL A 222 13.37 -11.92 5.56
CA VAL A 222 12.27 -11.04 5.97
C VAL A 222 11.52 -10.60 4.72
N HIS A 223 10.21 -10.75 4.77
CA HIS A 223 9.31 -10.37 3.70
C HIS A 223 8.24 -9.39 4.19
N TYR A 224 7.68 -8.64 3.25
CA TYR A 224 6.60 -7.71 3.53
C TYR A 224 5.37 -8.40 4.15
N ASP A 225 4.90 -7.87 5.28
CA ASP A 225 3.70 -8.31 5.98
C ASP A 225 2.65 -7.19 6.00
N ALA A 226 1.54 -7.41 5.29
CA ALA A 226 0.40 -6.51 5.27
C ALA A 226 -0.19 -6.24 6.64
N ALA A 227 -0.12 -7.16 7.61
CA ALA A 227 -0.70 -6.94 8.92
C ALA A 227 0.00 -5.81 9.68
N ALA A 228 1.28 -5.55 9.39
CA ALA A 228 2.07 -4.48 9.99
C ALA A 228 1.97 -3.14 9.24
N GLU A 229 1.38 -3.12 8.04
CA GLU A 229 1.23 -1.91 7.23
C GLU A 229 -0.02 -1.11 7.61
N VAL A 230 0.16 0.18 7.87
CA VAL A 230 -0.94 1.12 8.22
C VAL A 230 -1.52 1.80 6.97
N ARG A 231 -0.77 1.85 5.85
CA ARG A 231 -1.25 2.46 4.61
C ARG A 231 -2.40 1.67 3.96
N ALA A 232 -3.25 2.39 3.24
CA ALA A 232 -4.31 1.80 2.43
C ALA A 232 -3.70 0.99 1.28
N LYS A 233 -4.23 -0.22 1.07
CA LYS A 233 -3.80 -1.14 0.02
C LYS A 233 -4.71 -0.99 -1.19
N GLY A 234 -4.14 -1.03 -2.39
CA GLY A 234 -4.89 -0.93 -3.64
C GLY A 234 -5.73 -2.16 -3.94
N ALA A 235 -6.64 -2.06 -4.91
CA ALA A 235 -7.56 -3.13 -5.30
C ALA A 235 -6.89 -4.41 -5.86
N GLY A 236 -5.61 -4.33 -6.25
CA GLY A 236 -4.80 -5.47 -6.71
C GLY A 236 -3.82 -6.00 -5.66
N PHE A 237 -3.98 -5.62 -4.39
CA PHE A 237 -3.06 -6.06 -3.34
C PHE A 237 -3.24 -7.55 -3.02
N TYR A 238 -2.14 -8.29 -2.98
CA TYR A 238 -2.08 -9.70 -2.62
C TYR A 238 -1.06 -9.93 -1.50
N GLN A 239 -1.49 -10.48 -0.37
CA GLN A 239 -0.60 -10.84 0.73
C GLN A 239 -0.10 -12.27 0.54
N PHE A 240 1.22 -12.42 0.42
CA PHE A 240 1.85 -13.73 0.41
C PHE A 240 1.88 -14.36 1.80
N SER A 241 1.92 -15.69 1.83
CA SER A 241 2.16 -16.45 3.05
C SER A 241 3.53 -16.14 3.66
N LYS A 242 3.64 -16.38 4.98
CA LYS A 242 4.91 -16.30 5.73
C LYS A 242 5.78 -17.54 5.50
N ASP A 243 5.17 -18.67 5.15
CA ASP A 243 5.91 -19.91 4.89
C ASP A 243 6.54 -19.86 3.50
N GLU A 244 7.86 -20.00 3.43
CA GLU A 244 8.65 -19.81 2.21
C GLU A 244 8.20 -20.70 1.04
N GLU A 245 7.86 -21.96 1.31
CA GLU A 245 7.39 -22.91 0.28
C GLU A 245 6.07 -22.46 -0.35
N THR A 246 5.12 -22.09 0.50
CA THR A 246 3.79 -21.65 0.04
C THR A 246 3.86 -20.30 -0.65
N ARG A 247 4.71 -19.39 -0.16
CA ARG A 247 5.02 -18.10 -0.79
C ARG A 247 5.59 -18.30 -2.19
N LYS A 248 6.55 -19.20 -2.34
CA LYS A 248 7.17 -19.52 -3.63
C LYS A 248 6.14 -20.07 -4.61
N ALA A 249 5.28 -21.00 -4.17
CA ALA A 249 4.20 -21.52 -4.99
C ALA A 249 3.24 -20.41 -5.46
N GLN A 250 2.85 -19.50 -4.57
CA GLN A 250 2.02 -18.33 -4.90
C GLN A 250 2.70 -17.40 -5.90
N MET A 251 4.01 -17.15 -5.75
CA MET A 251 4.79 -16.35 -6.69
C MET A 251 4.87 -16.99 -8.07
N ASP A 252 5.06 -18.31 -8.14
CA ASP A 252 5.15 -19.05 -9.38
C ASP A 252 3.78 -19.12 -10.09
N GLU A 253 2.68 -19.25 -9.34
CA GLU A 253 1.31 -19.14 -9.87
C GLU A 253 1.05 -17.77 -10.49
N LEU A 254 1.43 -16.67 -9.82
CA LEU A 254 1.27 -15.32 -10.37
C LEU A 254 2.14 -15.08 -11.61
N LYS A 255 3.36 -15.64 -11.66
CA LYS A 255 4.20 -15.59 -12.86
C LYS A 255 3.56 -16.36 -14.01
N ALA A 256 2.96 -17.52 -13.75
CA ALA A 256 2.25 -18.31 -14.76
C ALA A 256 1.03 -17.54 -15.31
N ALA A 257 0.19 -17.00 -14.42
CA ALA A 257 -0.95 -16.18 -14.80
C ALA A 257 -0.52 -14.95 -15.64
N ARG A 258 0.56 -14.28 -15.23
CA ARG A 258 1.15 -13.18 -16.02
C ARG A 258 1.56 -13.66 -17.41
N GLY A 259 2.28 -14.77 -17.51
CA GLY A 259 2.68 -15.34 -18.81
C GLY A 259 1.51 -15.69 -19.72
N GLU A 260 0.40 -16.17 -19.18
CA GLU A 260 -0.85 -16.41 -19.92
C GLU A 260 -1.49 -15.08 -20.41
N THR A 261 -1.55 -14.07 -19.54
CA THR A 261 -2.07 -12.75 -19.92
C THR A 261 -1.21 -12.08 -20.99
N GLU A 262 0.12 -12.20 -20.93
CA GLU A 262 1.02 -11.65 -21.95
C GLU A 262 0.88 -12.37 -23.29
N LYS A 263 0.70 -13.69 -23.28
CA LYS A 263 0.44 -14.48 -24.51
C LYS A 263 -0.90 -14.09 -25.13
N THR A 264 -1.98 -14.04 -24.34
CA THR A 264 -3.30 -13.66 -24.84
C THR A 264 -3.35 -12.21 -25.35
N ARG A 265 -2.65 -11.27 -24.70
CA ARG A 265 -2.47 -9.90 -25.21
C ARG A 265 -1.75 -9.85 -26.54
N LYS A 266 -0.66 -10.59 -26.70
CA LYS A 266 0.07 -10.74 -27.96
C LYS A 266 -0.81 -11.33 -29.07
N GLU A 267 -1.59 -12.36 -28.76
CA GLU A 267 -2.51 -13.01 -29.71
C GLU A 267 -3.68 -12.12 -30.12
N THR A 268 -4.21 -11.31 -29.19
CA THR A 268 -5.31 -10.36 -29.44
C THR A 268 -4.84 -9.05 -30.07
N GLY A 269 -3.53 -8.82 -30.17
CA GLY A 269 -2.95 -7.58 -30.70
C GLY A 269 -3.04 -6.39 -29.75
N ALA A 270 -3.43 -6.61 -28.48
CA ALA A 270 -3.45 -5.60 -27.43
C ALA A 270 -2.08 -5.53 -26.74
N LEU A 271 -1.06 -5.11 -27.48
CA LEU A 271 0.29 -4.92 -26.96
C LEU A 271 0.34 -3.67 -26.08
N ASP A 272 1.03 -3.77 -24.94
CA ASP A 272 1.25 -2.63 -24.04
C ASP A 272 2.11 -1.58 -24.77
N VAL A 273 1.55 -0.39 -24.94
CA VAL A 273 2.21 0.75 -25.61
C VAL A 273 3.33 1.26 -24.71
N LEU A 274 4.54 1.39 -25.24
CA LEU A 274 5.65 1.96 -24.49
C LEU A 274 5.41 3.45 -24.24
N PRO A 275 5.80 4.00 -23.08
CA PRO A 275 5.69 5.44 -22.82
C PRO A 275 6.37 6.25 -23.94
N GLY A 276 5.57 7.01 -24.70
CA GLY A 276 6.03 7.83 -25.83
C GLY A 276 5.67 7.30 -27.22
N GLU A 277 5.18 6.07 -27.36
CA GLU A 277 4.54 5.60 -28.60
C GLU A 277 3.07 6.03 -28.63
N VAL A 278 2.59 6.49 -29.79
CA VAL A 278 1.22 6.99 -29.96
C VAL A 278 0.24 5.87 -29.64
N GLU A 279 -0.55 6.09 -28.58
CA GLU A 279 -1.60 5.19 -28.13
C GLU A 279 -2.65 5.04 -29.23
N GLY A 280 -2.68 3.88 -29.87
CA GLY A 280 -3.55 3.64 -31.00
C GLY A 280 -3.42 2.22 -31.48
N MET A 281 -4.57 1.63 -31.83
CA MET A 281 -4.70 0.29 -32.39
C MET A 281 -3.78 0.18 -33.62
N GLN A 282 -2.61 -0.43 -33.45
CA GLN A 282 -1.64 -0.57 -34.53
C GLN A 282 -2.28 -1.33 -35.69
N ASN A 283 -2.36 -0.64 -36.82
CA ASN A 283 -2.61 -1.10 -38.18
C ASN A 283 -3.50 -2.37 -38.33
N PRO A 284 -4.77 -2.27 -38.82
CA PRO A 284 -5.67 -3.43 -38.97
C PRO A 284 -5.12 -4.54 -39.88
N SER A 285 -4.06 -4.26 -40.64
CA SER A 285 -3.34 -5.20 -41.51
C SER A 285 -2.65 -6.36 -40.76
N ALA A 286 -2.33 -6.20 -39.46
CA ALA A 286 -1.62 -7.23 -38.68
C ALA A 286 -2.52 -8.04 -37.72
N SER A 287 -3.83 -7.80 -37.70
CA SER A 287 -4.78 -8.56 -36.86
C SER A 287 -5.13 -9.93 -37.47
N SER A 288 -4.14 -10.82 -37.54
CA SER A 288 -4.33 -12.22 -37.95
C SER A 288 -4.82 -13.13 -36.82
N GLY A 289 -5.39 -12.57 -35.75
CA GLY A 289 -6.08 -13.32 -34.71
C GLY A 289 -7.57 -13.50 -35.03
N ARG A 290 -7.92 -14.11 -36.17
CA ARG A 290 -9.32 -14.51 -36.40
C ARG A 290 -9.66 -15.57 -35.36
N SER A 291 -10.55 -15.24 -34.41
CA SER A 291 -11.05 -16.21 -33.44
C SER A 291 -11.54 -17.48 -34.15
N ARG A 292 -11.35 -18.66 -33.55
CA ARG A 292 -11.80 -19.96 -34.13
C ARG A 292 -13.27 -19.91 -34.60
N ALA A 293 -14.10 -19.11 -33.94
CA ALA A 293 -15.48 -18.86 -34.34
C ALA A 293 -15.61 -18.08 -35.66
N MET A 294 -14.79 -17.05 -35.87
CA MET A 294 -14.73 -16.29 -37.13
C MET A 294 -14.17 -17.12 -38.27
N GLU A 295 -13.20 -17.99 -38.00
CA GLU A 295 -12.65 -18.91 -39.01
C GLU A 295 -13.68 -19.97 -39.43
N LYS A 296 -14.42 -20.55 -38.48
CA LYS A 296 -15.55 -21.45 -38.75
C LYS A 296 -16.63 -20.75 -39.59
N ARG A 297 -16.99 -19.51 -39.23
CA ARG A 297 -17.97 -18.71 -39.96
C ARG A 297 -17.49 -18.37 -41.38
N LYS A 298 -16.20 -18.07 -41.56
CA LYS A 298 -15.60 -17.83 -42.88
C LYS A 298 -15.64 -19.08 -43.75
N ARG A 299 -15.30 -20.24 -43.19
CA ARG A 299 -15.37 -21.53 -43.89
C ARG A 299 -16.80 -21.86 -44.34
N GLU A 300 -17.78 -21.64 -43.48
CA GLU A 300 -19.19 -21.85 -43.80
C GLU A 300 -19.67 -20.90 -44.92
N PHE A 301 -19.25 -19.63 -44.89
CA PHE A 301 -19.55 -18.67 -45.96
C PHE A 301 -18.88 -19.01 -47.29
N GLU A 302 -17.65 -19.52 -47.27
CA GLU A 302 -16.95 -19.98 -48.48
C GLU A 302 -17.58 -21.24 -49.07
N GLU A 303 -18.00 -22.19 -48.23
CA GLU A 303 -18.75 -23.37 -48.67
C GLU A 303 -20.12 -22.97 -49.25
N ARG A 304 -20.81 -22.01 -48.61
CA ARG A 304 -22.07 -21.46 -49.13
C ARG A 304 -21.88 -20.72 -50.45
N ARG A 305 -20.79 -19.96 -50.63
CA ARG A 305 -20.45 -19.33 -51.92
C ARG A 305 -20.15 -20.37 -52.99
N LYS A 306 -19.34 -21.38 -52.70
CA LYS A 306 -19.07 -22.49 -53.65
C LYS A 306 -20.36 -23.21 -54.06
N MET A 307 -21.30 -23.42 -53.14
CA MET A 307 -22.61 -23.99 -53.47
C MET A 307 -23.43 -23.06 -54.37
N VAL A 308 -23.42 -21.75 -54.13
CA VAL A 308 -24.12 -20.77 -54.98
C VAL A 308 -23.47 -20.69 -56.36
N ASP A 309 -22.15 -20.71 -56.47
CA ASP A 309 -21.43 -20.67 -57.74
C ASP A 309 -21.60 -21.97 -58.53
N ALA A 310 -21.64 -23.13 -57.86
CA ALA A 310 -21.97 -24.41 -58.49
C ALA A 310 -23.42 -24.42 -59.01
N LYS A 311 -24.38 -23.84 -58.26
CA LYS A 311 -25.77 -23.66 -58.72
C LYS A 311 -25.86 -22.69 -59.89
N ARG A 312 -25.13 -21.57 -59.85
CA ARG A 312 -25.05 -20.59 -60.95
C ARG A 312 -24.43 -21.18 -62.21
N ARG A 313 -23.35 -21.98 -62.09
CA ARG A 313 -22.77 -22.70 -63.23
C ARG A 313 -23.72 -23.73 -63.82
N LYS A 314 -24.49 -24.43 -62.99
CA LYS A 314 -25.53 -25.37 -63.45
C LYS A 314 -26.71 -24.68 -64.13
N LEU A 315 -27.09 -23.48 -63.67
CA LEU A 315 -28.13 -22.64 -64.28
C LEU A 315 -27.65 -21.96 -65.57
N ALA A 316 -26.40 -21.49 -65.60
CA ALA A 316 -25.78 -20.89 -66.78
C ALA A 316 -25.55 -21.91 -67.90
N ALA A 317 -25.32 -23.19 -67.56
CA ALA A 317 -25.30 -24.27 -68.54
C ALA A 317 -26.69 -24.63 -69.12
N GLY A 318 -27.77 -24.01 -68.62
CA GLY A 318 -29.15 -24.26 -69.03
C GLY A 318 -29.86 -23.04 -69.66
N GLN A 319 -29.17 -21.93 -69.90
CA GLN A 319 -29.78 -20.72 -70.48
C GLN A 319 -28.91 -20.11 -71.58
N ASP A 320 -29.00 -20.69 -72.78
CA ASP A 320 -28.96 -19.94 -74.02
C ASP A 320 -30.39 -19.90 -74.58
N SER A 321 -31.15 -18.83 -74.27
CA SER A 321 -32.20 -18.28 -75.15
C SER A 321 -33.05 -17.18 -74.48
N ALA A 322 -33.16 -16.07 -75.22
CA ALA A 322 -34.28 -15.13 -75.31
C ALA A 322 -34.44 -13.95 -74.31
N SER A 323 -34.21 -12.76 -74.89
CA SER A 323 -35.03 -11.52 -74.88
C SER A 323 -35.15 -10.61 -73.64
N THR A 324 -34.70 -9.36 -73.84
CA THR A 324 -35.11 -8.09 -73.21
C THR A 324 -36.59 -7.74 -73.51
N PRO A 325 -37.31 -6.91 -72.71
CA PRO A 325 -37.11 -5.44 -72.69
C PRO A 325 -37.24 -4.76 -71.29
N ALA A 326 -36.82 -3.49 -71.24
CA ALA A 326 -36.93 -2.52 -70.15
C ALA A 326 -38.22 -1.65 -70.29
N PRO A 327 -38.40 -0.52 -69.57
CA PRO A 327 -38.49 -0.29 -68.12
C PRO A 327 -39.81 0.45 -67.73
N ALA A 328 -40.19 0.47 -66.44
CA ALA A 328 -41.22 1.39 -65.94
C ALA A 328 -40.89 1.88 -64.51
N GLU A 329 -41.10 3.18 -64.32
CA GLU A 329 -40.77 4.02 -63.18
C GLU A 329 -41.58 3.67 -61.91
N SER A 330 -40.97 3.83 -60.72
CA SER A 330 -41.72 3.93 -59.46
C SER A 330 -41.03 4.88 -58.46
N THR A 331 -41.71 6.00 -58.26
CA THR A 331 -41.92 6.79 -57.04
C THR A 331 -41.04 6.51 -55.81
N ILE A 332 -40.30 7.55 -55.40
CA ILE A 332 -39.59 7.68 -54.13
C ILE A 332 -40.61 7.90 -53.01
N PHE A 333 -40.69 6.98 -52.04
CA PHE A 333 -41.28 7.22 -50.72
C PHE A 333 -40.17 7.25 -49.68
N THR A 334 -39.98 8.40 -49.04
CA THR A 334 -39.10 8.59 -47.89
C THR A 334 -39.75 8.03 -46.62
N VAL A 335 -39.15 7.01 -46.01
CA VAL A 335 -39.57 6.45 -44.73
C VAL A 335 -38.70 7.07 -43.63
N VAL A 336 -39.31 7.86 -42.75
CA VAL A 336 -38.67 8.34 -41.51
C VAL A 336 -38.64 7.17 -40.53
N ALA A 337 -37.42 6.73 -40.18
CA ALA A 337 -37.20 5.71 -39.17
C ALA A 337 -37.54 6.26 -37.78
N THR A 338 -38.47 5.61 -37.09
CA THR A 338 -38.65 5.77 -35.65
C THR A 338 -37.84 4.68 -34.95
N ASP A 339 -36.95 5.08 -34.06
CA ASP A 339 -35.99 4.21 -33.37
C ASP A 339 -36.69 3.35 -32.29
N PRO A 340 -36.62 2.01 -32.34
CA PRO A 340 -37.33 1.13 -31.41
C PRO A 340 -36.74 1.05 -29.99
N PHE A 341 -35.58 1.68 -29.70
CA PHE A 341 -34.93 1.57 -28.39
C PHE A 341 -35.30 2.66 -27.37
N ALA A 342 -35.93 3.76 -27.81
CA ALA A 342 -36.29 4.88 -26.93
C ALA A 342 -37.34 4.52 -25.85
N ALA A 343 -38.14 3.47 -26.06
CA ALA A 343 -39.16 3.03 -25.11
C ALA A 343 -38.61 2.24 -23.91
N LEU A 344 -37.36 1.76 -23.97
CA LEU A 344 -36.79 0.90 -22.93
C LEU A 344 -36.06 1.69 -21.82
N GLU A 345 -35.57 2.90 -22.10
CA GLU A 345 -34.85 3.72 -21.12
C GLU A 345 -35.77 4.39 -20.09
N MET A 346 -37.06 4.55 -20.37
CA MET A 346 -38.03 5.12 -19.41
C MET A 346 -38.45 4.13 -18.31
N ALA A 347 -38.06 2.86 -18.41
CA ALA A 347 -38.50 1.80 -17.49
C ALA A 347 -37.48 1.42 -16.40
N SER A 348 -36.25 1.96 -16.43
CA SER A 348 -35.15 1.51 -15.54
C SER A 348 -34.82 2.42 -14.35
N THR A 349 -35.55 3.51 -14.13
CA THR A 349 -35.27 4.48 -13.04
C THR A 349 -36.39 4.55 -12.00
N SER A 350 -36.58 3.50 -11.20
CA SER A 350 -37.09 3.64 -9.83
C SER A 350 -36.93 2.35 -9.01
N THR A 351 -36.11 2.38 -7.96
CA THR A 351 -36.31 1.66 -6.69
C THR A 351 -35.13 1.94 -5.73
N GLY A 352 -35.31 2.93 -4.86
CA GLY A 352 -34.52 3.11 -3.64
C GLY A 352 -35.27 2.55 -2.44
N THR A 353 -34.58 1.88 -1.51
CA THR A 353 -35.09 1.61 -0.16
C THR A 353 -33.99 1.78 0.91
N ASN A 354 -34.30 2.68 1.86
CA ASN A 354 -33.61 2.93 3.12
C ASN A 354 -33.76 1.75 4.09
N LYS A 355 -32.72 1.40 4.85
CA LYS A 355 -32.81 0.46 5.99
C LYS A 355 -32.09 1.01 7.22
N GLY A 356 -32.85 1.13 8.32
CA GLY A 356 -32.49 1.84 9.54
C GLY A 356 -31.59 1.09 10.52
N LYS A 357 -30.97 1.90 11.38
CA LYS A 357 -30.10 1.60 12.54
C LYS A 357 -30.75 0.68 13.58
N GLY A 358 -30.01 -0.33 14.04
CA GLY A 358 -30.29 -1.15 15.21
C GLY A 358 -29.19 -1.02 16.29
N LYS A 359 -29.63 -0.79 17.53
CA LYS A 359 -28.93 -0.60 18.82
C LYS A 359 -27.67 -1.46 19.07
N THR A 360 -26.61 -0.82 19.56
CA THR A 360 -25.29 -1.36 19.95
C THR A 360 -25.08 -1.29 21.48
N GLU A 361 -25.99 -1.84 22.29
CA GLU A 361 -25.90 -1.73 23.77
C GLU A 361 -25.43 -3.02 24.48
N ASN A 362 -25.08 -4.10 23.76
CA ASN A 362 -24.79 -5.40 24.41
C ASN A 362 -23.32 -5.84 24.41
N ASP A 363 -22.41 -5.10 23.77
CA ASP A 363 -21.00 -5.52 23.63
C ASP A 363 -20.10 -4.92 24.72
N ALA A 364 -20.41 -3.72 25.22
CA ALA A 364 -19.68 -3.10 26.32
C ALA A 364 -19.83 -3.89 27.63
N ASP A 365 -21.03 -4.40 27.92
CA ASP A 365 -21.30 -5.17 29.14
C ASP A 365 -20.62 -6.55 29.12
N LYS A 366 -20.45 -7.15 27.93
CA LYS A 366 -19.72 -8.42 27.77
C LYS A 366 -18.21 -8.22 27.94
N PHE A 367 -17.68 -7.14 27.39
CA PHE A 367 -16.27 -6.79 27.55
C PHE A 367 -15.90 -6.57 29.02
N LEU A 368 -16.74 -5.84 29.78
CA LEU A 368 -16.52 -5.63 31.21
C LEU A 368 -16.58 -6.93 32.02
N ALA A 369 -17.50 -7.84 31.71
CA ALA A 369 -17.59 -9.13 32.37
C ALA A 369 -16.39 -10.06 32.06
N GLN A 370 -15.78 -9.93 30.88
CA GLN A 370 -14.62 -10.72 30.48
C GLN A 370 -13.33 -10.17 31.13
N LEU A 371 -13.20 -8.84 31.22
CA LEU A 371 -12.09 -8.17 31.90
C LEU A 371 -12.06 -8.48 33.41
N GLU A 372 -13.22 -8.63 34.04
CA GLU A 372 -13.35 -9.08 35.43
C GLU A 372 -12.82 -10.52 35.60
N GLN A 373 -13.14 -11.43 34.67
CA GLN A 373 -12.65 -12.81 34.72
C GLN A 373 -11.13 -12.92 34.54
N ASP A 374 -10.53 -12.09 33.67
CA ASP A 374 -9.08 -12.07 33.45
C ASP A 374 -8.31 -11.52 34.65
N LEU A 375 -8.84 -10.51 35.33
CA LEU A 375 -8.24 -9.97 36.56
C LEU A 375 -8.28 -10.97 37.72
N LEU A 376 -9.31 -11.81 37.78
CA LEU A 376 -9.47 -12.85 38.79
C LEU A 376 -8.62 -14.09 38.51
N SER A 377 -8.39 -14.42 37.23
CA SER A 377 -7.58 -15.58 36.82
C SER A 377 -6.07 -15.31 36.91
N GLY A 378 -5.63 -14.05 36.71
CA GLY A 378 -4.24 -13.63 36.81
C GLY A 378 -3.64 -13.61 38.22
N LYS A 379 -4.41 -13.93 39.27
CA LYS A 379 -4.00 -13.81 40.68
C LYS A 379 -3.61 -15.14 41.36
N ARG A 380 -3.40 -16.21 40.57
CA ARG A 380 -2.78 -17.45 41.05
C ARG A 380 -1.53 -17.78 40.24
N LYS A 381 -0.44 -17.09 40.56
CA LYS A 381 0.93 -17.61 40.58
C LYS A 381 1.69 -16.86 41.66
#